data_AF-A0A2E2A0M3-F1
#
_entry.id   AF-A0A2E2A0M3-F1
#
_cell.length_a   1.000
_cell.length_b   1.000
_cell.length_c   1.000
_cell.angle_alpha   90.00
_cell.angle_beta   90.00
_cell.angle_gamma   90.00
#
_symmetry.space_group_name_H-M   'P 1'
#
loop_
_entity.id
_entity.type
_entity.pdbx_description
1 polymer ?
#
loop_
_entity_poly.entity_id
_entity_poly.type
_entity_poly.pdbx_seq_one_letter_code
_entity_poly.pdbx_strand_id
1 'polypeptide(L)'
;MKLNTEKYNDLINTTDCINALCKQKPMMVINTQCGTGKYRFKKLGYKDGDLLMEFMLIHDSDFKDTDVIYHKLGDYCYLTLNQFLYAYKHYVSA
;
A
#
# COMPACT_ATOMS: atom_id res chain seq x y z
N MET A 1 -2.98 -3.94 -26.26
CA MET A 1 -3.98 -4.82 -25.65
C MET A 1 -5.19 -3.95 -25.26
N LYS A 2 -6.36 -4.12 -25.90
CA LYS A 2 -7.57 -3.35 -25.55
C LYS A 2 -8.36 -4.15 -24.50
N LEU A 3 -8.50 -3.62 -23.30
CA LEU A 3 -9.39 -4.17 -22.26
C LEU A 3 -10.84 -4.04 -22.74
N ASN A 4 -11.69 -5.03 -22.44
CA ASN A 4 -13.13 -4.92 -22.71
C ASN A 4 -13.78 -3.95 -21.70
N THR A 5 -14.90 -3.35 -22.08
CA THR A 5 -15.59 -2.30 -21.32
C THR A 5 -16.01 -2.75 -19.91
N GLU A 6 -16.41 -4.02 -19.76
CA GLU A 6 -16.80 -4.60 -18.47
C GLU A 6 -15.62 -4.68 -17.49
N LYS A 7 -14.48 -5.25 -17.92
CA LYS A 7 -13.26 -5.30 -17.11
C LYS A 7 -12.74 -3.91 -16.74
N TYR A 8 -12.94 -2.93 -17.63
CA TYR A 8 -12.56 -1.55 -17.34
C TYR A 8 -13.43 -0.94 -16.23
N ASN A 9 -14.75 -1.16 -16.26
CA ASN A 9 -15.66 -0.69 -15.22
C ASN A 9 -15.41 -1.40 -13.88
N ASP A 10 -15.14 -2.70 -13.89
CA ASP A 10 -14.79 -3.45 -12.67
C ASP A 10 -13.48 -2.96 -12.05
N LEU A 11 -12.48 -2.62 -12.88
CA LEU A 11 -11.22 -2.04 -12.43
C LEU A 11 -11.43 -0.66 -11.81
N ILE A 12 -12.27 0.19 -12.40
CA ILE A 12 -12.64 1.50 -11.84
C ILE A 12 -13.30 1.32 -10.47
N ASN A 13 -14.33 0.47 -10.38
CA ASN A 13 -15.03 0.20 -9.13
C ASN A 13 -14.08 -0.32 -8.05
N THR A 14 -13.16 -1.21 -8.41
CA THR A 14 -12.15 -1.77 -7.49
C THR A 14 -11.20 -0.68 -6.99
N THR A 15 -10.71 0.16 -7.91
CA THR A 15 -9.78 1.26 -7.60
C THR A 15 -10.43 2.29 -6.67
N ASP A 16 -11.69 2.65 -6.92
CA ASP A 16 -12.45 3.58 -6.08
C ASP A 16 -12.72 3.00 -4.69
N CYS A 17 -13.09 1.71 -4.60
CA CYS A 17 -13.25 1.03 -3.32
C CYS A 17 -11.95 1.05 -2.49
N ILE A 18 -10.82 0.71 -3.10
CA ILE A 18 -9.51 0.70 -2.42
C ILE A 18 -9.16 2.11 -1.96
N ASN A 19 -9.35 3.11 -2.83
CA ASN A 19 -9.04 4.50 -2.50
C ASN A 19 -9.88 5.00 -1.32
N ALA A 20 -11.19 4.68 -1.31
CA ALA A 20 -12.08 5.01 -0.21
C ALA A 20 -11.63 4.34 1.10
N LEU A 21 -11.30 3.05 1.05
CA LEU A 21 -10.84 2.30 2.21
C LEU A 21 -9.52 2.85 2.77
N CYS A 22 -8.55 3.15 1.90
CA CYS A 22 -7.28 3.76 2.30
C CYS A 22 -7.44 5.19 2.81
N LYS A 23 -8.45 5.95 2.35
CA LYS A 23 -8.77 7.27 2.92
C LYS A 23 -9.36 7.16 4.32
N GLN A 24 -10.17 6.13 4.60
CA GLN A 24 -10.75 5.89 5.92
C GLN A 24 -9.72 5.34 6.91
N LYS A 25 -8.87 4.41 6.49
CA LYS A 25 -7.79 3.82 7.28
C LYS A 25 -6.45 3.98 6.55
N PRO A 26 -5.84 5.17 6.62
CA PRO A 26 -4.63 5.46 5.86
C PRO A 26 -3.37 4.86 6.47
N MET A 27 -3.40 4.40 7.72
CA MET A 27 -2.25 3.82 8.41
C MET A 27 -2.18 2.31 8.18
N MET A 28 -0.98 1.81 7.94
CA MET A 28 -0.70 0.39 7.85
C MET A 28 0.66 0.09 8.49
N VAL A 29 0.76 -1.05 9.18
CA VAL A 29 2.06 -1.59 9.60
C VAL A 29 2.49 -2.64 8.60
N ILE A 30 3.71 -2.52 8.09
CA ILE A 30 4.24 -3.39 7.04
C ILE A 30 5.53 -4.02 7.55
N ASN A 31 5.58 -5.35 7.52
CA ASN A 31 6.79 -6.11 7.77
C ASN A 31 7.61 -6.19 6.47
N THR A 32 8.76 -5.52 6.47
CA THR A 32 9.71 -5.56 5.37
C THR A 32 10.81 -6.56 5.67
N GLN A 33 11.64 -6.88 4.67
CA GLN A 33 12.86 -7.68 4.87
C GLN A 33 13.90 -7.00 5.80
N CYS A 34 13.73 -5.69 6.10
CA CYS A 34 14.65 -4.89 6.91
C CYS A 34 14.09 -4.55 8.30
N GLY A 35 12.89 -5.03 8.65
CA GLY A 35 12.21 -4.69 9.90
C GLY A 35 10.75 -4.29 9.68
N THR A 36 10.10 -3.88 10.77
CA THR A 36 8.68 -3.50 10.78
C THR A 36 8.54 -1.99 10.83
N GLY A 37 7.79 -1.42 9.88
CA GLY A 37 7.57 0.02 9.79
C GLY A 37 6.09 0.41 9.78
N LYS A 38 5.80 1.63 10.21
CA LYS A 38 4.48 2.25 10.08
C LYS A 38 4.44 3.11 8.83
N TYR A 39 3.40 2.97 8.04
CA TYR A 39 3.27 3.63 6.76
C TYR A 39 1.91 4.32 6.62
N ARG A 40 1.90 5.42 5.89
CA ARG A 40 0.70 6.16 5.50
C ARG A 40 0.45 6.02 4.01
N PHE A 41 -0.75 5.61 3.64
CA PHE A 41 -1.21 5.64 2.26
C PHE A 41 -1.12 7.07 1.68
N LYS A 42 -0.57 7.18 0.48
CA LYS A 42 -0.45 8.44 -0.26
C LYS A 42 -1.40 8.49 -1.45
N LYS A 43 -1.29 7.53 -2.37
CA LYS A 43 -2.08 7.49 -3.60
C LYS A 43 -2.09 6.11 -4.26
N LEU A 44 -3.02 5.94 -5.18
CA LEU A 44 -3.01 4.90 -6.20
C LEU A 44 -2.31 5.41 -7.45
N GLY A 45 -1.59 4.54 -8.13
CA GLY A 45 -0.97 4.84 -9.42
C GLY A 45 -0.81 3.57 -10.25
N TYR A 46 -0.49 3.75 -11.52
CA TYR A 46 -0.18 2.64 -12.42
C TYR A 46 1.29 2.68 -12.81
N LYS A 47 1.94 1.52 -12.85
CA LYS A 47 3.29 1.36 -13.40
C LYS A 47 3.31 0.10 -14.26
N ASP A 48 3.77 0.23 -15.50
CA ASP A 48 3.86 -0.88 -16.46
C ASP A 48 2.53 -1.65 -16.68
N GLY A 49 1.40 -0.99 -16.46
CA GLY A 49 0.05 -1.56 -16.57
C GLY A 49 -0.53 -2.11 -15.26
N ASP A 50 0.29 -2.22 -14.21
CA ASP A 50 -0.14 -2.74 -12.91
C ASP A 50 -0.53 -1.62 -11.94
N LEU A 51 -1.62 -1.85 -11.19
CA LEU A 51 -2.07 -0.96 -10.12
C LEU A 51 -1.14 -1.10 -8.90
N LEU A 52 -0.57 0.02 -8.48
CA LEU A 52 0.29 0.13 -7.32
C LEU A 52 -0.26 1.12 -6.31
N MET A 53 0.03 0.84 -5.06
CA MET A 53 -0.40 1.58 -3.90
C MET A 53 0.84 2.17 -3.25
N GLU A 54 0.94 3.49 -3.26
CA GLU A 54 2.08 4.20 -2.70
C GLU A 54 1.86 4.49 -1.23
N PHE A 55 2.83 4.10 -0.42
CA PHE A 55 2.85 4.28 1.03
C PHE A 55 4.12 5.02 1.44
N MET A 56 3.97 6.01 2.31
CA MET A 56 5.07 6.77 2.88
C MET A 56 5.38 6.28 4.29
N LEU A 57 6.65 5.96 4.55
CA LEU A 57 7.15 5.61 5.87
C LEU A 57 6.91 6.77 6.82
N ILE A 58 6.37 6.46 8.00
CA ILE A 58 6.21 7.42 9.08
C ILE A 58 7.37 7.24 10.04
N HIS A 59 8.12 8.32 10.23
CA HIS A 59 9.15 8.45 11.24
C HIS A 59 8.50 8.57 12.62
N ASP A 60 8.09 7.42 13.15
CA ASP A 60 7.43 7.23 14.44
C ASP A 60 8.44 6.60 15.41
N SER A 61 8.70 7.24 16.54
CA SER A 61 9.65 6.76 17.56
C SER A 61 9.25 5.41 18.17
N ASP A 62 7.97 5.04 18.05
CA ASP A 62 7.48 3.74 18.54
C ASP A 62 7.93 2.57 17.64
N PHE A 63 8.34 2.86 16.39
CA PHE A 63 8.82 1.86 15.43
C PHE A 63 10.34 1.91 15.32
N LYS A 64 11.00 1.03 16.10
CA LYS A 64 12.47 0.99 16.26
C LYS A 64 13.26 0.71 14.98
N ASP A 65 12.64 0.06 13.99
CA ASP A 65 13.30 -0.30 12.73
C ASP A 65 13.23 0.83 11.68
N THR A 66 12.54 1.95 11.98
CA THR A 66 12.25 3.00 11.01
C THR A 66 13.51 3.58 10.35
N ASP A 67 14.55 3.86 11.13
CA ASP A 67 15.82 4.38 10.61
C ASP A 67 16.50 3.37 9.67
N VAL A 68 16.51 2.09 10.04
CA VAL A 68 17.11 1.02 9.23
C VAL A 68 16.36 0.84 7.91
N ILE A 69 15.03 0.88 7.97
CA ILE A 69 14.15 0.83 6.80
C ILE A 69 14.41 2.03 5.90
N TYR A 70 14.42 3.25 6.45
CA TYR A 70 14.67 4.48 5.70
C TYR A 70 16.03 4.43 4.99
N HIS A 71 17.09 4.06 5.69
CA HIS A 71 18.43 3.99 5.10
C HIS A 71 18.57 2.96 3.98
N LYS A 72 17.78 1.87 4.00
CA LYS A 72 17.87 0.78 3.01
C LYS A 72 16.87 0.89 1.87
N LEU A 73 15.65 1.33 2.16
CA LEU A 73 14.50 1.30 1.26
C LEU A 73 13.98 2.71 0.91
N GLY A 74 14.37 3.73 1.68
CA GLY A 74 13.89 5.10 1.54
C GLY A 74 12.51 5.31 2.20
N ASP A 75 11.92 6.47 1.90
CA ASP A 75 10.64 6.90 2.49
C ASP A 75 9.40 6.26 1.85
N TYR A 76 9.53 5.60 0.71
CA TYR A 76 8.37 5.15 -0.06
C TYR A 76 8.39 3.63 -0.30
N CYS A 77 7.26 3.00 -0.05
CA CYS A 77 7.00 1.61 -0.36
C CYS A 77 5.83 1.52 -1.34
N TYR A 78 5.91 0.57 -2.27
CA TYR A 78 4.88 0.34 -3.28
C TYR A 78 4.37 -1.09 -3.14
N LEU A 79 3.06 -1.23 -2.95
CA LEU A 79 2.40 -2.53 -2.90
C LEU A 79 1.54 -2.74 -4.13
N THR A 80 1.64 -3.94 -4.71
CA THR A 80 0.60 -4.44 -5.61
C THR A 80 -0.70 -4.66 -4.84
N LEU A 81 -1.82 -4.75 -5.56
CA LEU A 81 -3.12 -5.05 -4.94
C LEU A 81 -3.08 -6.30 -4.04
N ASN A 82 -2.45 -7.38 -4.50
CA ASN A 82 -2.37 -8.63 -3.74
C ASN A 82 -1.55 -8.47 -2.45
N GLN A 83 -0.41 -7.77 -2.51
CA GLN A 83 0.41 -7.50 -1.32
C GLN A 83 -0.33 -6.61 -0.32
N PHE A 84 -1.06 -5.61 -0.81
CA PHE A 84 -1.89 -4.78 0.05
C PHE A 84 -3.00 -5.58 0.73
N LEU A 85 -3.77 -6.37 -0.02
CA LEU A 85 -4.86 -7.17 0.56
C LEU A 85 -4.35 -8.17 1.58
N TYR A 86 -3.18 -8.76 1.32
CA TYR A 86 -2.48 -9.61 2.28
C TYR A 86 -2.13 -8.85 3.55
N ALA A 87 -1.41 -7.71 3.43
CA ALA A 87 -1.03 -6.90 4.58
C ALA A 87 -2.26 -6.40 5.38
N TYR A 88 -3.31 -5.95 4.68
CA TYR A 88 -4.54 -5.47 5.30
C TYR A 88 -5.26 -6.58 6.07
N LYS A 89 -5.37 -7.79 5.50
CA LYS A 89 -5.99 -8.95 6.18
C LYS A 89 -5.22 -9.35 7.45
N HIS A 90 -3.89 -9.33 7.41
CA HIS A 90 -3.07 -9.71 8.55
C HIS A 90 -2.93 -8.60 9.62
N TYR A 91 -3.12 -7.33 9.23
CA TYR A 91 -3.22 -6.22 10.18
C TYR A 91 -4.55 -6.20 10.92
N VAL A 92 -5.65 -6.61 10.28
CA VAL A 92 -6.97 -6.79 10.90
C VAL A 92 -7.06 -8.20 11.49
N SER A 93 -6.36 -8.42 12.59
CA SER A 93 -6.61 -9.58 13.47
C SER A 93 -7.62 -9.17 14.54
N ALA A 94 -8.75 -9.88 14.61
CA ALA A 94 -9.84 -9.65 15.57
C ALA A 94 -9.43 -9.97 17.02
#